data_AF-A0AA47I8K3-F1
#
_entry.id   AF-A0AA47I8K3-F1
#
_cell.length_a   1.000
_cell.length_b   1.000
_cell.length_c   1.000
_cell.angle_alpha   90.00
_cell.angle_beta   90.00
_cell.angle_gamma   90.00
#
_symmetry.space_group_name_H-M   'P 1'
#
loop_
_entity.id
_entity.type
_entity.pdbx_description
1 polymer ?
#
loop_
_entity_poly.entity_id
_entity_poly.type
_entity_poly.pdbx_seq_one_letter_code
_entity_poly.pdbx_strand_id
1 'polypeptide(L)' 'MALLLMSTITGCAPDMEIIPVGEVTVYKKSDGPEVLGVASSPLPVKKVVYLNKADYVVEVEYQGGRGYVRGGAFHLSRK' A
#
# COMPACT_ATOMS: atom_id res chain seq x y z
N MET A 1 15.52 38.68 -11.52
CA MET A 1 14.79 37.47 -11.92
C MET A 1 14.85 36.49 -10.77
N ALA A 2 13.75 36.33 -10.03
CA ALA A 2 13.68 35.40 -8.92
C ALA A 2 13.37 34.00 -9.46
N LEU A 3 14.34 33.09 -9.36
CA LEU A 3 14.16 31.68 -9.67
C LEU A 3 13.39 31.06 -8.49
N LEU A 4 12.07 30.92 -8.64
CA LEU A 4 11.25 30.16 -7.70
C LEU A 4 11.61 28.68 -7.88
N LEU A 5 12.48 28.14 -7.01
CA LEU A 5 12.64 26.71 -6.85
C LEU A 5 11.31 26.14 -6.38
N MET A 6 10.57 25.54 -7.31
CA MET A 6 9.48 24.61 -7.01
C MET A 6 10.12 23.40 -6.32
N SER A 7 10.22 23.45 -5.00
CA SER A 7 10.49 22.30 -4.17
C SER A 7 9.33 21.33 -4.34
N THR A 8 9.45 20.42 -5.32
CA THR A 8 8.63 19.23 -5.39
C THR A 8 8.94 18.44 -4.13
N ILE A 9 8.10 18.63 -3.11
CA ILE A 9 8.04 17.72 -1.97
C ILE A 9 7.46 16.44 -2.57
N THR A 10 8.34 15.64 -3.19
CA THR A 10 8.07 14.24 -3.46
C THR A 10 7.88 13.65 -2.07
N GLY A 11 6.63 13.63 -1.60
CA GLY A 11 6.28 12.98 -0.34
C GLY A 11 6.91 11.61 -0.40
N CYS A 12 7.87 11.36 0.50
CA CYS A 12 8.65 10.14 0.51
C CYS A 12 7.65 8.99 0.54
N ALA A 13 7.44 8.34 -0.61
CA ALA A 13 6.69 7.10 -0.62
C ALA A 13 7.45 6.18 0.32
N PRO A 14 6.78 5.55 1.31
CA PRO A 14 7.47 4.63 2.18
C PRO A 14 8.14 3.60 1.27
N ASP A 15 9.46 3.47 1.41
CA ASP A 15 10.24 2.46 0.69
C ASP A 15 9.97 1.10 1.34
N MET A 16 8.73 0.67 1.21
CA MET A 16 8.15 -0.49 1.83
C MET A 16 7.37 -1.27 0.80
N GLU A 17 7.35 -2.58 0.99
CA GLU A 17 6.59 -3.50 0.19
C GLU A 17 5.94 -4.54 1.08
N ILE A 18 4.79 -5.02 0.62
CA ILE A 18 4.17 -6.21 1.16
C ILE A 18 4.85 -7.39 0.48
N ILE A 19 5.41 -8.32 1.27
CA ILE A 19 5.88 -9.62 0.81
C ILE A 19 4.83 -10.66 1.19
N PRO A 20 4.00 -11.13 0.25
CA PRO A 20 3.04 -12.19 0.54
C PRO A 20 3.77 -13.49 0.90
N VAL A 21 3.38 -14.12 2.00
CA VAL A 21 3.81 -15.48 2.39
C VAL A 21 2.88 -16.52 1.77
N GLY A 22 1.73 -16.08 1.25
CA GLY A 22 0.80 -16.84 0.42
C GLY A 22 -0.03 -15.87 -0.42
N GLU A 23 -1.25 -16.25 -0.76
CA GLU A 23 -2.18 -15.36 -1.47
C GLU A 23 -2.73 -14.27 -0.53
N VAL A 24 -2.55 -13.00 -0.91
CA VAL A 24 -3.19 -11.87 -0.24
C VAL A 24 -4.30 -11.29 -1.10
N THR A 25 -5.45 -11.05 -0.49
CA THR A 25 -6.57 -10.40 -1.17
C THR A 25 -6.35 -8.89 -1.21
N VAL A 26 -6.50 -8.32 -2.39
CA VAL A 26 -6.45 -6.88 -2.62
C VAL A 26 -7.87 -6.38 -2.83
N TYR A 27 -8.28 -5.41 -2.02
CA TYR A 27 -9.58 -4.77 -2.06
C TYR A 27 -9.49 -3.41 -2.76
N LYS A 28 -10.60 -2.97 -3.35
CA LYS A 28 -10.70 -1.67 -4.03
C LYS A 28 -10.80 -0.51 -3.06
N LYS A 29 -11.30 -0.78 -1.86
CA LYS A 29 -11.51 0.21 -0.80
C LYS A 29 -10.98 -0.32 0.53
N SER A 30 -10.65 0.57 1.44
CA SER A 30 -10.13 0.23 2.76
C SER A 30 -11.14 -0.49 3.66
N ASP A 31 -12.45 -0.37 3.41
CA ASP A 31 -13.51 -1.05 4.15
C ASP A 31 -13.68 -2.53 3.74
N GLY A 32 -13.11 -2.95 2.61
CA GLY A 32 -12.95 -4.36 2.24
C GLY A 32 -14.14 -5.13 1.59
N PRO A 33 -15.30 -4.57 1.20
CA PRO A 33 -16.34 -5.41 0.59
C PRO A 33 -16.08 -5.73 -0.90
N GLU A 34 -15.31 -4.90 -1.61
CA GLU A 34 -15.08 -5.05 -3.05
C GLU A 34 -13.65 -5.52 -3.33
N VAL A 35 -13.51 -6.75 -3.85
CA VAL A 35 -12.23 -7.38 -4.17
C VAL A 35 -11.76 -6.96 -5.56
N LEU A 36 -10.52 -6.49 -5.67
CA LEU A 36 -9.83 -6.26 -6.95
C LEU A 36 -9.17 -7.52 -7.49
N GLY A 37 -8.67 -8.36 -6.59
CA GLY A 37 -8.03 -9.61 -6.96
C GLY A 37 -7.17 -10.17 -5.83
N VAL A 38 -6.28 -11.07 -6.21
CA VAL A 38 -5.32 -11.72 -5.32
C VAL A 38 -3.92 -11.42 -5.81
N ALA A 39 -2.98 -11.27 -4.88
CA ALA A 39 -1.57 -11.12 -5.18
C ALA A 39 -0.75 -12.19 -4.45
N SER A 40 0.20 -12.78 -5.15
CA SER A 40 1.22 -13.69 -4.62
C SER A 40 2.64 -13.15 -4.82
N SER A 41 2.77 -11.94 -5.37
CA SER A 41 4.03 -11.27 -5.65
C SER A 41 4.16 -10.02 -4.77
N PRO A 42 5.40 -9.55 -4.50
CA PRO A 42 5.61 -8.32 -3.75
C PRO A 42 4.83 -7.13 -4.30
N LEU A 43 4.17 -6.37 -3.41
CA LEU A 43 3.39 -5.19 -3.76
C LEU A 43 3.97 -3.94 -3.09
N PRO A 44 4.26 -2.87 -3.87
CA PRO A 44 4.74 -1.61 -3.31
C PRO A 44 3.70 -1.00 -2.37
N VAL A 45 4.11 -0.63 -1.16
CA VAL A 45 3.26 0.07 -0.19
C VAL A 45 3.27 1.55 -0.49
N LYS A 46 2.08 2.13 -0.63
CA LYS A 46 1.90 3.59 -0.70
C LYS A 46 1.69 4.18 0.68
N LYS A 47 0.94 3.50 1.54
CA LYS A 47 0.59 4.00 2.87
C LYS A 47 0.10 2.88 3.78
N VAL A 48 0.37 3.00 5.09
CA VAL A 48 -0.30 2.18 6.12
C VAL A 48 -1.36 3.04 6.80
N VAL A 49 -2.60 2.55 6.83
CA VAL A 49 -3.78 3.23 7.40
C VAL A 49 -4.23 2.47 8.64
N TYR A 50 -4.01 3.05 9.82
CA TYR A 50 -4.47 2.48 11.07
C TYR A 50 -5.96 2.79 11.27
N LEU A 51 -6.81 1.77 11.26
CA LEU A 51 -8.24 1.92 11.54
C LEU A 51 -8.48 2.08 13.03
N ASN A 52 -7.68 1.38 13.86
CA ASN A 52 -7.63 1.51 15.30
C ASN A 52 -6.26 1.00 15.82
N LYS A 53 -6.08 0.85 17.14
CA LYS A 53 -4.80 0.38 17.73
C LYS A 53 -4.44 -1.08 17.42
N ALA A 54 -5.42 -1.88 16.97
CA ALA A 54 -5.26 -3.30 16.71
C ALA A 54 -5.49 -3.69 15.24
N ASP A 55 -6.01 -2.78 14.41
CA ASP A 55 -6.36 -3.04 13.01
C ASP A 55 -5.80 -1.94 12.09
N TYR A 56 -5.17 -2.36 11.00
CA TYR A 56 -4.62 -1.49 9.97
C TYR A 56 -4.84 -2.10 8.58
N VAL A 57 -4.89 -1.22 7.59
CA VAL A 57 -5.01 -1.54 6.17
C VAL A 57 -3.79 -0.98 5.46
N VAL A 58 -3.25 -1.73 4.52
CA VAL A 58 -2.09 -1.30 3.73
C VAL A 58 -2.57 -0.90 2.34
N GLU A 59 -2.40 0.37 1.99
CA GLU A 59 -2.59 0.85 0.63
C GLU A 59 -1.37 0.45 -0.21
N VAL A 60 -1.63 -0.23 -1.32
CA VAL A 60 -0.63 -0.78 -2.23
C VAL A 60 -0.85 -0.33 -3.65
N GLU A 61 0.21 -0.39 -4.45
CA GLU A 61 0.09 -0.35 -5.91
C GLU A 61 -0.25 -1.75 -6.43
N TYR A 62 -1.40 -1.88 -7.09
CA TYR A 62 -1.88 -3.14 -7.66
C TYR A 62 -2.41 -2.91 -9.06
N GLN A 63 -1.85 -3.60 -10.06
CA GLN A 63 -2.21 -3.49 -11.47
C GLN A 63 -2.21 -2.04 -12.02
N GLY A 64 -1.26 -1.22 -11.56
CA GLY A 64 -1.17 0.20 -11.96
C GLY A 64 -2.20 1.13 -11.28
N GLY A 65 -3.01 0.60 -10.38
CA GLY A 65 -3.97 1.33 -9.56
C GLY A 65 -3.66 1.27 -8.07
N ARG A 66 -4.56 1.87 -7.27
CA ARG A 66 -4.55 1.76 -5.82
C ARG A 66 -5.36 0.54 -5.39
N GLY A 67 -4.78 -0.27 -4.51
CA GLY A 67 -5.44 -1.38 -3.84
C GLY A 67 -5.23 -1.32 -2.34
N TYR A 68 -6.00 -2.09 -1.60
CA TYR A 68 -5.97 -2.14 -0.15
C TYR A 68 -5.83 -3.59 0.31
N VAL A 69 -4.85 -3.88 1.15
CA VAL A 69 -4.68 -5.21 1.75
C VAL A 69 -5.06 -5.11 3.22
N ARG A 70 -6.02 -5.93 3.64
CA ARG A 70 -6.52 -5.99 5.01
C ARG A 70 -6.22 -7.37 5.58
N GLY A 71 -5.19 -7.46 6.41
CA GLY A 71 -4.73 -8.73 6.97
C GLY A 71 -4.31 -9.77 5.93
N GLY A 72 -3.98 -10.97 6.40
CA GLY A 72 -3.47 -12.05 5.57
C GLY A 72 -2.03 -12.44 5.91
N ALA A 73 -1.55 -13.50 5.28
CA ALA A 73 -0.20 -13.99 5.47
C ALA A 73 0.78 -13.16 4.63
N PHE A 74 1.22 -12.03 5.18
CA PHE A 74 2.25 -11.20 4.56
C PHE A 74 3.15 -10.55 5.59
N HIS A 75 4.33 -10.13 5.15
CA HIS A 75 5.24 -9.29 5.92
C HIS A 75 5.38 -7.93 5.26
N LEU A 76 5.53 -6.89 6.08
CA LEU A 76 5.98 -5.59 5.60
C LEU A 76 7.51 -5.58 5.63
N SER A 77 8.13 -5.47 4.46
CA SER A 77 9.58 -5.29 4.35
C SER A 77 9.87 -3.85 3.97
N ARG A 78 10.92 -3.29 4.56
CA ARG A 78 11.56 -2.08 4.02
C ARG A 78 12.48 -2.52 2.88
N LYS A 79 12.47 -1.79 1.78
CA LYS A 79 13.37 -2.05 0.65
C LYS A 79 14.79 -1.57 0.94
#